data_AF-A0A951LQ55-F1
#
_entry.id   AF-A0A951LQ55-F1
#
_cell.length_a   1.000
_cell.length_b   1.000
_cell.length_c   1.000
_cell.angle_alpha   90.00
_cell.angle_beta   90.00
_cell.angle_gamma   90.00
#
_symmetry.space_group_name_H-M   'P 1'
#
loop_
_entity.id
_entity.type
_entity.pdbx_description
1 polymer ?
#
loop_
_entity_poly.entity_id
_entity_poly.type
_entity_poly.pdbx_seq_one_letter_code
_entity_poly.pdbx_strand_id
1 'polypeptide(L)'
;MSEFLPIIFGAGLALSAAAILLLTWLLVRERGARRAAEAALAAAREAADARAERLGLLDRRRAAIAPLESLWLTWTGGRLPDEKLLTEAARALAEARLLFGDPLQAELDDAALLIVEHVQGLDRQRAAVDAGRFGERADLIAEEIERERRLRPIVAELRQRLVEATRPS
;
A
#
# COMPACT_ATOMS: atom_id res chain seq x y z
N MET A 1 -0.73 87.62 -0.74
CA MET A 1 -0.74 86.52 0.27
C MET A 1 -1.80 85.44 0.02
N SER A 2 -2.76 85.63 -0.89
CA SER A 2 -3.84 84.66 -1.19
C SER A 2 -3.44 83.48 -2.09
N GLU A 3 -2.31 83.56 -2.83
CA GLU A 3 -1.91 82.54 -3.81
C GLU A 3 -1.13 81.35 -3.22
N PHE A 4 -0.57 81.48 -2.03
CA PHE A 4 0.22 80.40 -1.40
C PHE A 4 -0.62 79.37 -0.64
N LEU A 5 -1.81 79.76 -0.19
CA LEU A 5 -2.75 78.88 0.51
C LEU A 5 -3.18 77.66 -0.34
N PRO A 6 -3.64 77.82 -1.61
CA PRO A 6 -4.04 76.67 -2.43
C PRO A 6 -2.87 75.73 -2.77
N ILE A 7 -1.64 76.23 -2.84
CA ILE A 7 -0.43 75.44 -3.11
C ILE A 7 -0.08 74.56 -1.90
N ILE A 8 -0.13 75.13 -0.68
CA ILE A 8 0.14 74.39 0.55
C ILE A 8 -0.93 73.32 0.80
N PHE A 9 -2.21 73.67 0.61
CA PHE A 9 -3.31 72.71 0.70
C PHE A 9 -3.20 71.60 -0.37
N GLY A 10 -2.87 71.96 -1.61
CA GLY A 10 -2.65 71.00 -2.70
C GLY A 10 -1.49 70.03 -2.44
N ALA A 11 -0.37 70.54 -1.92
CA ALA A 11 0.80 69.73 -1.57
C ALA A 11 0.50 68.77 -0.42
N GLY A 12 -0.21 69.22 0.62
CA GLY A 12 -0.62 68.36 1.74
C GLY A 12 -1.59 67.25 1.32
N LEU A 13 -2.51 67.56 0.41
CA LEU A 13 -3.49 66.60 -0.11
C LEU A 13 -2.82 65.57 -1.03
N ALA A 14 -1.85 65.99 -1.86
CA ALA A 14 -1.04 65.10 -2.67
C ALA A 14 -0.17 64.15 -1.83
N LEU A 15 0.47 64.67 -0.76
CA LEU A 15 1.28 63.86 0.16
C LEU A 15 0.42 62.83 0.90
N SER A 16 -0.77 63.25 1.35
CA SER A 16 -1.74 62.36 2.00
C SER A 16 -2.22 61.27 1.05
N ALA A 17 -2.54 61.62 -0.20
CA ALA A 17 -2.93 60.65 -1.22
C ALA A 17 -1.80 59.64 -1.51
N ALA A 18 -0.55 60.11 -1.62
CA ALA A 18 0.62 59.25 -1.83
C ALA A 18 0.84 58.29 -0.64
N ALA A 19 0.69 58.77 0.60
CA ALA A 19 0.79 57.94 1.80
C ALA A 19 -0.31 56.86 1.85
N ILE A 20 -1.56 57.22 1.51
CA ILE A 20 -2.67 56.27 1.43
C ILE A 20 -2.41 55.21 0.35
N LEU A 21 -1.91 55.60 -0.82
CA LEU A 21 -1.57 54.66 -1.90
C LEU A 21 -0.45 53.70 -1.48
N LEU A 22 0.60 54.20 -0.81
CA LEU A 22 1.70 53.37 -0.31
C LEU A 22 1.22 52.35 0.73
N LEU A 23 0.40 52.80 1.70
CA LEU A 23 -0.19 51.92 2.72
C LEU A 23 -1.11 50.87 2.07
N THR A 24 -1.93 51.28 1.11
CA THR A 24 -2.82 50.36 0.39
C THR A 24 -2.03 49.32 -0.38
N TRP A 25 -0.96 49.74 -1.08
CA TRP A 25 -0.07 48.83 -1.80
C TRP A 25 0.62 47.83 -0.85
N LEU A 26 1.12 48.30 0.29
CA LEU A 26 1.76 47.45 1.29
C LEU A 26 0.78 46.43 1.90
N LEU A 27 -0.44 46.84 2.21
CA LEU A 27 -1.50 45.95 2.69
C LEU A 27 -1.91 44.91 1.66
N VAL A 28 -2.05 45.30 0.38
CA VAL A 28 -2.36 44.36 -0.72
C VAL A 28 -1.22 43.36 -0.89
N ARG A 29 0.03 43.82 -0.87
CA ARG A 29 1.22 42.97 -0.97
C ARG A 29 1.31 41.98 0.19
N GLU A 30 1.13 42.42 1.43
CA GLU A 30 1.12 41.53 2.60
C GLU A 30 -0.01 40.51 2.54
N ARG A 31 -1.22 40.93 2.16
CA ARG A 31 -2.34 40.00 1.99
C ARG A 31 -2.06 38.97 0.89
N GLY A 32 -1.44 39.39 -0.21
CA GLY A 32 -0.98 38.50 -1.27
C GLY A 32 0.05 37.49 -0.77
N ALA A 33 1.06 37.94 -0.02
CA ALA A 33 2.09 37.07 0.57
C ALA A 33 1.50 36.08 1.59
N ARG A 34 0.57 36.52 2.45
CA ARG A 34 -0.11 35.64 3.42
C ARG A 34 -0.95 34.58 2.72
N ARG A 35 -1.75 34.97 1.71
CA ARG A 35 -2.53 34.01 0.91
C ARG A 35 -1.64 33.02 0.17
N ALA A 36 -0.51 33.48 -0.38
CA ALA A 36 0.45 32.60 -1.04
C ALA A 36 1.09 31.60 -0.05
N ALA A 37 1.42 32.05 1.17
CA ALA A 37 1.95 31.18 2.22
C ALA A 37 0.91 30.16 2.70
N GLU A 38 -0.35 30.57 2.89
CA GLU A 38 -1.46 29.67 3.23
C GLU A 38 -1.71 28.63 2.13
N ALA A 39 -1.73 29.05 0.86
CA ALA A 39 -1.88 28.14 -0.27
C ALA A 39 -0.69 27.17 -0.39
N ALA A 40 0.53 27.65 -0.18
CA ALA A 40 1.73 26.79 -0.17
C ALA A 40 1.69 25.76 0.97
N LEU A 41 1.22 26.15 2.16
CA LEU A 41 1.05 25.24 3.28
C LEU A 41 -0.04 24.19 3.02
N ALA A 42 -1.17 24.60 2.42
CA ALA A 42 -2.23 23.68 2.03
C ALA A 42 -1.73 22.66 1.00
N ALA A 43 -1.03 23.11 -0.04
CA ALA A 43 -0.43 22.23 -1.05
C ALA A 43 0.64 21.30 -0.44
N ALA A 44 1.44 21.78 0.51
CA ALA A 44 2.43 20.96 1.20
C ALA A 44 1.78 19.87 2.06
N ARG A 45 0.65 20.17 2.73
CA ARG A 45 -0.13 19.18 3.48
C ARG A 45 -0.73 18.12 2.57
N GLU A 46 -1.37 18.54 1.48
CA GLU A 46 -1.96 17.63 0.51
C GLU A 46 -0.89 16.70 -0.12
N ALA A 47 0.29 17.24 -0.44
CA ALA A 47 1.42 16.43 -0.91
C ALA A 47 1.95 15.46 0.17
N ALA A 48 1.95 15.87 1.44
CA ALA A 48 2.36 15.02 2.55
C ALA A 48 1.34 13.88 2.79
N ASP A 49 0.05 14.18 2.75
CA ASP A 49 -1.03 13.20 2.90
C ASP A 49 -0.99 12.18 1.75
N ALA A 50 -0.87 12.64 0.51
CA ALA A 50 -0.70 11.77 -0.66
C ALA A 50 0.55 10.87 -0.54
N ARG A 51 1.64 11.38 0.05
CA ARG A 51 2.85 10.59 0.31
C ARG A 51 2.61 9.54 1.40
N ALA A 52 1.92 9.91 2.48
CA ALA A 52 1.58 9.01 3.57
C ALA A 52 0.67 7.86 3.08
N GLU A 53 -0.32 8.17 2.25
CA GLU A 53 -1.20 7.16 1.63
C GLU A 53 -0.42 6.17 0.76
N ARG A 54 0.50 6.67 -0.09
CA ARG A 54 1.36 5.82 -0.93
C ARG A 54 2.24 4.90 -0.09
N LEU A 55 2.88 5.42 0.96
CA LEU A 55 3.69 4.60 1.87
C LEU A 55 2.83 3.57 2.61
N GLY A 56 1.65 3.96 3.10
CA GLY A 56 0.72 3.04 3.77
C GLY A 56 0.17 1.95 2.85
N LEU A 57 0.03 2.20 1.55
CA LEU A 57 -0.29 1.16 0.57
C LEU A 57 0.90 0.20 0.37
N LEU A 58 2.12 0.71 0.24
CA LEU A 58 3.32 -0.13 0.09
C LEU A 58 3.55 -1.03 1.31
N ASP A 59 3.36 -0.50 2.51
CA ASP A 59 3.52 -1.27 3.75
C ASP A 59 2.48 -2.40 3.85
N ARG A 60 1.21 -2.12 3.52
CA ARG A 60 0.17 -3.15 3.45
C ARG A 60 0.48 -4.22 2.40
N ARG A 61 0.96 -3.83 1.22
CA ARG A 61 1.38 -4.77 0.16
C ARG A 61 2.53 -5.66 0.61
N ARG A 62 3.54 -5.11 1.28
CA ARG A 62 4.66 -5.89 1.84
C ARG A 62 4.18 -6.86 2.92
N ALA A 63 3.29 -6.41 3.81
CA ALA A 63 2.72 -7.25 4.85
C ALA A 63 1.94 -8.44 4.26
N ALA A 64 1.16 -8.23 3.19
CA ALA A 64 0.44 -9.30 2.50
C ALA A 64 1.37 -10.30 1.78
N ILE A 65 2.58 -9.90 1.39
CA ILE A 65 3.57 -10.79 0.75
C ILE A 65 4.31 -11.66 1.78
N ALA A 66 4.53 -11.17 3.01
CA ALA A 66 5.41 -11.82 3.99
C ALA A 66 5.05 -13.29 4.31
N PRO A 67 3.77 -13.70 4.41
CA PRO A 67 3.41 -15.11 4.62
C PRO A 67 3.78 -16.01 3.44
N LEU A 68 3.66 -15.52 2.20
CA LEU A 68 4.13 -16.26 1.01
C LEU A 68 5.64 -16.43 1.01
N GLU A 69 6.38 -15.40 1.42
CA GLU A 69 7.84 -15.51 1.53
C GLU A 69 8.24 -16.53 2.60
N SER A 70 7.55 -16.53 3.74
CA SER A 70 7.78 -17.49 4.82
C SER A 70 7.50 -18.93 4.36
N LEU A 71 6.42 -19.13 3.60
CA LEU A 71 6.09 -20.42 2.99
C LEU A 71 7.18 -20.87 2.01
N TRP A 72 7.59 -20.00 1.09
CA TRP A 72 8.64 -20.28 0.12
C TRP A 72 10.00 -20.57 0.78
N LEU A 73 10.39 -19.81 1.80
CA LEU A 73 11.60 -20.02 2.59
C LEU A 73 11.57 -21.37 3.33
N THR A 74 10.40 -21.80 3.78
CA THR A 74 10.24 -23.10 4.44
C THR A 74 10.51 -24.24 3.47
N TRP A 75 9.92 -24.20 2.27
CA TRP A 75 10.16 -25.19 1.22
C TRP A 75 11.62 -25.21 0.73
N THR A 76 12.20 -24.04 0.45
CA THR A 76 13.58 -23.94 -0.03
C THR A 76 14.60 -24.33 1.04
N GLY A 77 14.25 -24.17 2.32
CA GLY A 77 15.01 -24.70 3.45
C GLY A 77 14.85 -26.20 3.69
N GLY A 78 14.14 -26.92 2.81
CA GLY A 78 13.95 -28.38 2.91
C GLY A 78 13.00 -28.83 4.01
N ARG A 79 12.20 -27.91 4.57
CA ARG A 79 11.19 -28.20 5.59
C ARG A 79 9.81 -28.28 4.96
N LEU A 80 8.94 -29.07 5.58
CA LEU A 80 7.51 -29.08 5.24
C LEU A 80 6.82 -27.96 6.04
N PRO A 81 6.00 -27.13 5.38
CA PRO A 81 5.22 -26.12 6.07
C PRO A 81 4.16 -26.80 6.95
N ASP A 82 3.93 -26.22 8.12
CA ASP A 82 2.83 -26.66 8.96
C ASP A 82 1.49 -26.09 8.45
N GLU A 83 0.39 -26.65 8.94
CA GLU A 83 -0.97 -26.22 8.61
C GLU A 83 -1.18 -24.73 8.90
N LYS A 84 -0.58 -24.21 9.97
CA LYS A 84 -0.72 -22.82 10.37
C LYS A 84 -0.13 -21.90 9.30
N LEU A 85 1.10 -22.17 8.85
CA LEU A 85 1.77 -21.39 7.82
C LEU A 85 1.02 -21.45 6.49
N LEU A 86 0.48 -22.61 6.12
CA LEU A 86 -0.36 -22.76 4.93
C LEU A 86 -1.64 -21.93 5.03
N THR A 87 -2.32 -21.99 6.18
CA THR A 87 -3.55 -21.20 6.41
C THR A 87 -3.27 -19.69 6.40
N GLU A 88 -2.16 -19.26 7.00
CA GLU A 88 -1.71 -17.87 6.96
C GLU A 88 -1.39 -17.42 5.53
N ALA A 89 -0.71 -18.26 4.74
CA ALA A 89 -0.42 -17.98 3.34
C ALA A 89 -1.70 -17.89 2.48
N ALA A 90 -2.68 -18.77 2.67
CA ALA A 90 -3.96 -18.70 1.97
C ALA A 90 -4.72 -17.41 2.28
N ARG A 91 -4.74 -16.99 3.57
CA ARG A 91 -5.33 -15.70 3.96
C ARG A 91 -4.59 -14.52 3.32
N ALA A 92 -3.27 -14.56 3.33
CA ALA A 92 -2.44 -13.53 2.76
C ALA A 92 -2.64 -13.38 1.24
N LEU A 93 -2.88 -14.47 0.51
CA LEU A 93 -3.24 -14.44 -0.91
C LEU A 93 -4.57 -13.72 -1.15
N ALA A 94 -5.58 -13.99 -0.31
CA ALA A 94 -6.86 -13.30 -0.40
C ALA A 94 -6.74 -11.79 -0.13
N GLU A 95 -5.89 -11.39 0.83
CA GLU A 95 -5.58 -9.98 1.10
C GLU A 95 -4.78 -9.34 -0.05
N ALA A 96 -3.79 -10.05 -0.59
CA ALA A 96 -3.00 -9.60 -1.73
C ALA A 96 -3.89 -9.33 -2.95
N ARG A 97 -4.92 -10.16 -3.19
CA ARG A 97 -5.89 -9.94 -4.28
C ARG A 97 -6.55 -8.57 -4.21
N LEU A 98 -6.91 -8.11 -3.01
CA LEU A 98 -7.52 -6.79 -2.80
C LEU A 98 -6.52 -5.63 -2.98
N LEU A 99 -5.23 -5.87 -2.70
CA LEU A 99 -4.19 -4.83 -2.70
C LEU A 99 -3.49 -4.66 -4.05
N PHE A 100 -3.38 -5.73 -4.83
CA PHE A 100 -2.68 -5.75 -6.12
C PHE A 100 -3.65 -5.62 -7.30
N GLY A 101 -4.85 -6.18 -7.22
CA GLY A 101 -5.83 -6.13 -8.31
C GLY A 101 -5.35 -6.85 -9.58
N ASP A 102 -5.95 -6.49 -10.73
CA ASP A 102 -5.55 -7.01 -12.03
C ASP A 102 -4.15 -6.49 -12.42
N PRO A 103 -3.28 -7.32 -13.04
CA PRO A 103 -3.58 -8.61 -13.69
C PRO A 103 -3.38 -9.87 -12.81
N LEU A 104 -3.10 -9.73 -11.51
CA LEU A 104 -2.68 -10.86 -10.67
C LEU A 104 -3.84 -11.61 -10.00
N GLN A 105 -5.08 -11.14 -10.12
CA GLN A 105 -6.20 -11.71 -9.37
C GLN A 105 -6.40 -13.22 -9.61
N ALA A 106 -6.43 -13.64 -10.87
CA ALA A 106 -6.67 -15.05 -11.21
C ALA A 106 -5.58 -15.97 -10.62
N GLU A 107 -4.31 -15.58 -10.73
CA GLU A 107 -3.18 -16.35 -10.20
C GLU A 107 -3.20 -16.41 -8.66
N LEU A 108 -3.61 -15.31 -8.02
CA LEU A 108 -3.77 -15.24 -6.56
C LEU A 108 -4.91 -16.15 -6.08
N ASP A 109 -6.04 -16.17 -6.79
CA ASP A 109 -7.19 -17.02 -6.48
C ASP A 109 -6.85 -18.51 -6.68
N ASP A 110 -6.21 -18.86 -7.80
CA ASP A 110 -5.78 -20.23 -8.09
C ASP A 110 -4.79 -20.75 -7.04
N ALA A 111 -3.79 -19.93 -6.67
CA ALA A 111 -2.84 -20.29 -5.63
C ALA A 111 -3.53 -20.43 -4.26
N ALA A 112 -4.49 -19.56 -3.93
CA ALA A 112 -5.21 -19.63 -2.65
C ALA A 112 -6.04 -20.91 -2.56
N LEU A 113 -6.73 -21.27 -3.63
CA LEU A 113 -7.51 -22.50 -3.72
C LEU A 113 -6.62 -23.73 -3.52
N LEU A 114 -5.48 -23.81 -4.21
CA LEU A 114 -4.54 -24.92 -4.08
C LEU A 114 -3.97 -25.06 -2.67
N ILE A 115 -3.68 -23.95 -1.98
CA ILE A 115 -3.24 -23.99 -0.58
C ILE A 115 -4.36 -24.49 0.34
N VAL A 116 -5.60 -24.04 0.13
CA VAL A 116 -6.76 -24.50 0.92
C VAL A 116 -7.00 -26.00 0.71
N GLU A 117 -6.93 -26.49 -0.52
CA GLU A 117 -7.03 -27.91 -0.83
C GLU A 117 -5.93 -28.74 -0.15
N HIS A 118 -4.71 -28.19 -0.07
CA HIS A 118 -3.59 -28.82 0.60
C HIS A 118 -3.82 -28.92 2.12
N VAL A 119 -4.33 -27.86 2.75
CA VAL A 119 -4.74 -27.88 4.17
C VAL A 119 -5.83 -28.93 4.42
N GLN A 120 -6.87 -28.98 3.58
CA GLN A 120 -7.92 -30.00 3.68
C GLN A 120 -7.40 -31.43 3.46
N GLY A 121 -6.30 -31.59 2.71
CA GLY A 121 -5.59 -32.86 2.58
C GLY A 121 -4.99 -33.32 3.90
N LEU A 122 -4.34 -32.40 4.64
CA LEU A 122 -3.78 -32.67 5.97
C LEU A 122 -4.86 -33.05 7.00
N ASP A 123 -6.02 -32.42 6.94
CA ASP A 123 -7.19 -32.79 7.76
C ASP A 123 -7.66 -34.22 7.46
N ARG A 124 -7.78 -34.57 6.18
CA ARG A 124 -8.17 -35.92 5.76
C ARG A 124 -7.16 -36.97 6.23
N GLN A 125 -5.87 -36.67 6.17
CA GLN A 125 -4.84 -37.57 6.70
C GLN A 125 -4.95 -37.79 8.21
N ARG A 126 -5.20 -36.72 8.98
CA ARG A 126 -5.46 -36.83 10.43
C ARG A 126 -6.68 -37.71 10.71
N ALA A 127 -7.79 -37.46 10.01
CA ALA A 127 -9.00 -38.26 10.15
C ALA A 127 -8.79 -39.76 9.79
N ALA A 128 -7.93 -40.05 8.80
CA ALA A 128 -7.57 -41.42 8.45
C ALA A 128 -6.73 -42.10 9.55
N VAL A 129 -5.80 -41.35 10.19
CA VAL A 129 -5.03 -41.83 11.35
C VAL A 129 -5.96 -42.14 12.52
N ASP A 130 -6.83 -41.20 12.87
CA ASP A 130 -7.76 -41.33 14.00
C ASP A 130 -8.71 -42.53 13.84
N ALA A 131 -9.03 -42.88 12.59
CA ALA A 131 -9.87 -44.03 12.26
C ALA A 131 -9.09 -45.32 11.96
N GLY A 132 -7.76 -45.34 12.11
CA GLY A 132 -6.92 -46.52 11.86
C GLY A 132 -6.83 -46.96 10.39
N ARG A 133 -7.16 -46.09 9.44
CA ARG A 133 -7.17 -46.37 7.99
C ARG A 133 -5.81 -46.08 7.36
N PHE A 134 -4.80 -46.89 7.69
CA PHE A 134 -3.41 -46.65 7.28
C PHE A 134 -3.17 -46.76 5.76
N GLY A 135 -3.94 -47.60 5.04
CA GLY A 135 -3.86 -47.70 3.57
C GLY A 135 -4.30 -46.41 2.90
N GLU A 136 -5.47 -45.89 3.28
CA GLU A 136 -5.98 -44.60 2.81
C GLU A 136 -5.02 -43.44 3.12
N ARG A 137 -4.38 -43.47 4.30
CA ARG A 137 -3.36 -42.48 4.64
C ARG A 137 -2.18 -42.48 3.66
N ALA A 138 -1.72 -43.65 3.22
CA ALA A 138 -0.61 -43.74 2.27
C ALA A 138 -0.97 -43.10 0.92
N ASP A 139 -2.20 -43.34 0.44
CA ASP A 139 -2.71 -42.73 -0.80
C ASP A 139 -2.81 -41.20 -0.66
N LEU A 140 -3.35 -40.71 0.47
CA LEU A 140 -3.47 -39.28 0.76
C LEU A 140 -2.10 -38.57 0.84
N ILE A 141 -1.06 -39.23 1.33
CA ILE A 141 0.32 -38.70 1.34
C ILE A 141 0.85 -38.58 -0.09
N ALA A 142 0.61 -39.58 -0.95
CA ALA A 142 1.03 -39.51 -2.34
C ALA A 142 0.34 -38.34 -3.09
N GLU A 143 -0.96 -38.14 -2.86
CA GLU A 143 -1.69 -36.98 -3.39
C GLU A 143 -1.13 -35.65 -2.87
N GLU A 144 -0.77 -35.59 -1.58
CA GLU A 144 -0.20 -34.39 -0.97
C GLU A 144 1.15 -34.02 -1.60
N ILE A 145 2.05 -34.98 -1.78
CA ILE A 145 3.36 -34.78 -2.40
C ILE A 145 3.19 -34.23 -3.83
N GLU A 146 2.25 -34.76 -4.60
CA GLU A 146 1.98 -34.28 -5.96
C GLU A 146 1.37 -32.86 -5.96
N ARG A 147 0.45 -32.55 -5.04
CA ARG A 147 -0.06 -31.17 -4.86
C ARG A 147 1.06 -30.21 -4.51
N GLU A 148 1.91 -30.58 -3.56
CA GLU A 148 3.03 -29.74 -3.12
C GLU A 148 4.02 -29.49 -4.28
N ARG A 149 4.30 -30.53 -5.08
CA ARG A 149 5.15 -30.42 -6.27
C ARG A 149 4.60 -29.40 -7.29
N ARG A 150 3.28 -29.32 -7.46
CA ARG A 150 2.61 -28.35 -8.34
C ARG A 150 2.54 -26.95 -7.74
N LEU A 151 2.30 -26.86 -6.43
CA LEU A 151 2.10 -25.60 -5.73
C LEU A 151 3.41 -24.80 -5.60
N ARG A 152 4.53 -25.47 -5.30
CA ARG A 152 5.84 -24.84 -5.13
C ARG A 152 6.25 -23.89 -6.28
N PRO A 153 6.22 -24.30 -7.56
CA PRO A 153 6.58 -23.40 -8.66
C PRO A 153 5.61 -22.22 -8.81
N ILE A 154 4.30 -22.43 -8.60
CA ILE A 154 3.28 -21.37 -8.67
C ILE A 154 3.58 -20.30 -7.62
N VAL A 155 3.79 -20.71 -6.36
CA VAL A 155 4.09 -19.77 -5.26
C VAL A 155 5.42 -19.05 -5.50
N ALA A 156 6.43 -19.73 -6.05
CA ALA A 156 7.71 -19.11 -6.37
C ALA A 156 7.58 -18.00 -7.43
N GLU A 157 6.85 -18.27 -8.51
CA GLU A 157 6.59 -17.30 -9.57
C GLU A 157 5.73 -16.12 -9.07
N LEU A 158 4.64 -16.44 -8.39
CA LEU A 158 3.70 -15.45 -7.84
C LEU A 158 4.40 -14.52 -6.84
N ARG A 159 5.24 -15.07 -5.96
CA ARG A 159 6.10 -14.27 -5.06
C ARG A 159 6.93 -13.28 -5.85
N GLN A 160 7.64 -13.73 -6.89
CA GLN A 160 8.50 -12.87 -7.68
C GLN A 160 7.72 -11.72 -8.33
N ARG A 161 6.54 -12.01 -8.89
CA ARG A 161 5.67 -11.02 -9.52
C ARG A 161 5.10 -10.01 -8.51
N LEU A 162 4.71 -10.47 -7.34
CA LEU A 162 4.23 -9.61 -6.26
C LEU A 162 5.33 -8.69 -5.73
N VAL A 163 6.55 -9.22 -5.54
CA VAL A 163 7.71 -8.40 -5.14
C VAL A 163 8.01 -7.34 -6.20
N GLU A 164 7.99 -7.70 -7.49
CA GLU A 164 8.17 -6.74 -8.58
C GLU A 164 7.11 -5.63 -8.56
N ALA A 165 5.85 -5.99 -8.33
CA ALA A 165 4.73 -5.06 -8.24
C ALA A 165 4.78 -4.12 -7.01
N THR A 166 5.68 -4.39 -6.04
CA THR A 166 5.93 -3.49 -4.90
C THR A 166 7.14 -2.58 -5.07
N ARG A 167 7.87 -2.69 -6.19
CA ARG A 167 8.99 -1.78 -6.47
C ARG A 167 8.47 -0.37 -6.76
N PRO A 168 9.09 0.67 -6.19
CA PRO A 168 8.75 2.04 -6.51
C PRO A 168 9.09 2.30 -7.99
N SER A 169 8.07 2.69 -8.78
CA SER A 169 8.21 3.20 -10.15
C SER A 169 8.69 4.64 -10.17
#